data_AF-A0A1Y6FS42-F1
#
_entry.id   AF-A0A1Y6FS42-F1
#
_cell.length_a   1.000
_cell.length_b   1.000
_cell.length_c   1.000
_cell.angle_alpha   90.00
_cell.angle_beta   90.00
_cell.angle_gamma   90.00
#
_symmetry.space_group_name_H-M   'P 1'
#
loop_
_entity.id
_entity.type
_entity.pdbx_description
1 polymer ?
#
loop_
_entity_poly.entity_id
_entity_poly.type
_entity_poly.pdbx_seq_one_letter_code
_entity_poly.pdbx_strand_id
1 'polypeptide(L)'
;MKSLTDAPVPTRLKLSTLWTATMFCYVYGDYFGLYTDNKLASMAQGSLGPIGPATPGALVAVSLMMAIPALLIASTLYLPAAICRWSNIAFGLLYTAIMAMTLPGAAPFYITLAVIEMTLTAVIVIAAWTWATTEGGPE
;
A
#
# COMPACT_ATOMS: atom_id res chain seq x y z
N MET A 1 -5.84 -18.28 36.56
CA MET A 1 -5.86 -17.79 35.17
C MET A 1 -4.47 -17.96 34.58
N LYS A 2 -4.32 -18.64 33.44
CA LYS A 2 -3.04 -18.69 32.72
C LYS A 2 -2.84 -17.33 32.04
N SER A 3 -1.75 -16.64 32.36
CA SER A 3 -1.32 -15.43 31.67
C SER A 3 -0.89 -15.81 30.25
N LEU A 4 -1.42 -15.12 29.24
CA LEU A 4 -0.92 -15.21 27.87
C LEU A 4 0.26 -14.26 27.71
N THR A 5 1.31 -14.69 27.02
CA THR A 5 2.50 -13.89 26.72
C THR A 5 2.79 -13.95 25.22
N ASP A 6 2.80 -12.80 24.56
CA ASP A 6 3.07 -12.72 23.12
C ASP A 6 4.58 -12.65 22.84
N ALA A 7 5.01 -13.34 21.79
CA ALA A 7 6.38 -13.24 21.29
C ALA A 7 6.60 -11.90 20.58
N PRO A 8 7.80 -11.30 20.69
CA PRO A 8 8.11 -10.05 20.00
C PRO A 8 8.11 -10.26 18.49
N VAL A 9 7.29 -9.49 17.77
CA VAL A 9 7.22 -9.54 16.30
C VAL A 9 8.34 -8.69 15.70
N PRO A 10 9.20 -9.24 14.82
CA PRO A 10 10.26 -8.48 14.15
C PRO A 10 9.70 -7.33 13.29
N THR A 11 10.37 -6.18 13.27
CA THR A 11 9.93 -4.98 12.50
C THR A 11 9.70 -5.28 11.03
N ARG A 12 10.56 -6.10 10.40
CA ARG A 12 10.39 -6.52 9.00
C ARG A 12 9.08 -7.27 8.76
N LEU A 13 8.66 -8.12 9.71
CA LEU A 13 7.40 -8.85 9.61
C LEU A 13 6.21 -7.90 9.79
N LYS A 14 6.31 -6.91 10.69
CA LYS A 14 5.30 -5.85 10.81
C LYS A 14 5.15 -5.06 9.51
N LEU A 15 6.25 -4.61 8.92
CA LEU A 15 6.24 -3.87 7.66
C LEU A 15 5.66 -4.71 6.51
N SER A 16 6.07 -5.98 6.38
CA SER A 16 5.55 -6.90 5.36
C SER A 16 4.05 -7.14 5.51
N THR A 17 3.57 -7.36 6.74
CA THR A 17 2.13 -7.55 7.02
C THR A 17 1.30 -6.29 6.77
N LEU A 18 1.84 -5.10 7.04
CA LEU A 18 1.18 -3.82 6.72
C LEU A 18 1.05 -3.61 5.20
N TRP A 19 2.09 -3.93 4.40
CA TRP A 19 1.97 -3.91 2.94
C TRP A 19 0.96 -4.92 2.43
N THR A 20 0.91 -6.11 3.02
CA THR A 20 -0.11 -7.12 2.69
C THR A 20 -1.52 -6.61 2.96
N ALA A 21 -1.77 -6.01 4.13
CA ALA A 21 -3.05 -5.41 4.45
C ALA A 21 -3.42 -4.29 3.47
N THR A 22 -2.45 -3.43 3.12
CA THR A 22 -2.63 -2.34 2.16
C THR A 22 -3.02 -2.88 0.78
N MET A 23 -2.35 -3.94 0.31
CA MET A 23 -2.68 -4.59 -0.97
C MET A 23 -4.09 -5.20 -0.97
N PHE A 24 -4.53 -5.78 0.15
CA PHE A 24 -5.91 -6.26 0.25
C PHE A 24 -6.92 -5.11 0.19
N CYS A 25 -6.66 -3.98 0.85
CA CYS A 25 -7.52 -2.81 0.74
C CYS A 25 -7.62 -2.32 -0.71
N TYR A 26 -6.50 -2.22 -1.43
CA TYR A 26 -6.52 -1.84 -2.85
C TYR A 26 -7.34 -2.80 -3.70
N VAL A 27 -7.14 -4.11 -3.52
CA VAL A 27 -7.90 -5.12 -4.28
C VAL A 27 -9.40 -5.00 -4.00
N TYR A 28 -9.82 -4.84 -2.74
CA TYR A 28 -11.23 -4.65 -2.42
C TYR A 28 -11.77 -3.29 -2.88
N GLY A 29 -10.95 -2.24 -2.85
CA GLY A 29 -11.30 -0.91 -3.35
C GLY A 29 -11.57 -0.90 -4.84
N ASP A 30 -10.67 -1.50 -5.61
CA ASP A 30 -10.83 -1.66 -7.06
C ASP A 30 -12.01 -2.58 -7.37
N TYR A 31 -12.16 -3.69 -6.64
CA TYR A 31 -13.26 -4.63 -6.82
C TYR A 31 -14.62 -3.98 -6.57
N PHE A 32 -14.81 -3.27 -5.45
CA PHE A 32 -16.03 -2.52 -5.19
C PHE A 32 -16.21 -1.34 -6.15
N GLY A 33 -15.11 -0.76 -6.63
CA GLY A 33 -15.09 0.21 -7.72
C GLY A 33 -15.82 -0.30 -8.97
N LEU A 34 -15.73 -1.59 -9.29
CA LEU A 34 -16.42 -2.19 -10.44
C LEU A 34 -17.95 -2.16 -10.30
N TYR A 35 -18.47 -2.14 -9.08
CA TYR A 35 -19.92 -2.08 -8.81
C TYR A 35 -20.49 -0.65 -8.91
N THR A 36 -19.63 0.37 -9.07
CA THR A 36 -20.09 1.75 -9.22
C THR A 36 -20.75 1.99 -10.58
N ASP A 37 -21.78 2.84 -10.57
CA ASP A 37 -22.57 3.15 -11.76
C ASP A 37 -21.68 3.57 -12.93
N ASN A 38 -21.96 3.01 -14.12
CA ASN A 38 -21.25 3.26 -15.38
C ASN A 38 -19.77 2.83 -15.42
N LYS A 39 -19.16 2.30 -14.36
CA LYS A 39 -17.75 1.92 -14.37
C LYS A 39 -17.47 0.80 -15.37
N LEU A 40 -18.20 -0.31 -15.29
CA LEU A 40 -18.05 -1.44 -16.22
C LEU A 40 -18.32 -1.05 -17.68
N ALA A 41 -19.33 -0.21 -17.93
CA ALA A 41 -19.64 0.29 -19.26
C ALA A 41 -18.49 1.17 -19.81
N SER A 42 -17.91 2.04 -18.98
CA SER A 42 -16.76 2.86 -19.36
C SER A 42 -15.51 2.02 -19.64
N MET A 43 -15.28 0.96 -18.85
CA MET A 43 -14.17 0.02 -19.07
C MET A 43 -14.34 -0.76 -20.36
N ALA A 44 -15.56 -1.19 -20.69
CA ALA A 44 -15.87 -1.84 -21.96
C ALA A 44 -15.62 -0.93 -23.18
N GLN A 45 -15.70 0.39 -22.99
CA GLN A 45 -15.35 1.40 -24.00
C GLN A 45 -13.85 1.75 -24.00
N GLY A 46 -13.04 1.04 -23.20
CA GLY A 46 -11.60 1.25 -23.12
C GLY A 46 -11.22 2.48 -22.29
N SER A 47 -11.95 2.82 -21.23
CA SER A 47 -11.58 3.86 -20.27
C SER A 47 -10.98 3.26 -18.99
N LEU A 48 -9.86 3.82 -18.53
CA LEU A 48 -9.28 3.60 -17.20
C LEU A 48 -9.73 4.66 -16.19
N GLY A 49 -10.86 5.32 -16.45
CA GLY A 49 -11.36 6.40 -15.59
C GLY A 49 -10.41 7.61 -15.61
N PRO A 50 -9.92 8.09 -14.44
CA PRO A 50 -9.09 9.30 -14.35
C PRO A 50 -7.77 9.24 -15.14
N ILE A 51 -7.27 8.03 -15.42
CA ILE A 51 -6.01 7.82 -16.14
C ILE A 51 -6.18 8.00 -17.66
N GLY A 52 -7.42 8.02 -18.16
CA GLY A 52 -7.72 8.19 -19.58
C GLY A 52 -7.89 6.86 -20.32
N PRO A 53 -7.55 6.78 -21.62
CA PRO A 53 -7.79 5.58 -22.43
C PRO A 53 -6.95 4.37 -21.98
N ALA A 54 -7.55 3.18 -22.05
CA ALA A 54 -6.96 1.87 -21.77
C ALA A 54 -6.01 1.42 -22.89
N THR A 55 -5.00 2.24 -23.16
CA THR A 55 -3.93 1.87 -24.10
C THR A 55 -3.06 0.75 -23.51
N PRO A 56 -2.39 -0.07 -24.34
CA PRO A 56 -1.46 -1.08 -23.86
C PRO A 56 -0.38 -0.51 -22.91
N GLY A 57 0.11 0.70 -23.22
CA GLY A 57 1.09 1.40 -22.37
C GLY A 57 0.52 1.81 -21.01
N ALA A 58 -0.71 2.33 -20.97
CA ALA A 58 -1.37 2.70 -19.72
C ALA A 58 -1.63 1.48 -18.83
N LEU A 59 -2.07 0.37 -19.41
CA LEU A 59 -2.30 -0.88 -18.67
C LEU A 59 -1.01 -1.43 -18.05
N VAL A 60 0.10 -1.41 -18.80
CA VAL A 60 1.41 -1.80 -18.28
C VAL A 60 1.86 -0.86 -17.15
N ALA A 61 1.69 0.45 -17.32
CA ALA A 61 2.07 1.43 -16.32
C ALA A 61 1.33 1.24 -14.99
N VAL A 62 -0.01 1.08 -15.03
CA VAL A 62 -0.83 0.82 -13.84
C VAL A 62 -0.45 -0.52 -13.21
N SER A 63 -0.21 -1.56 -14.02
CA SER A 63 0.20 -2.88 -13.53
C SER A 63 1.54 -2.82 -12.79
N LEU A 64 2.53 -2.10 -13.34
CA LEU A 64 3.82 -1.91 -12.69
C LEU A 64 3.72 -1.08 -11.41
N MET A 65 2.88 -0.02 -11.43
CA MET A 65 2.60 0.78 -10.24
C MET A 65 2.04 -0.08 -9.10
N MET A 66 1.16 -1.05 -9.39
CA MET A 66 0.61 -1.94 -8.37
C MET A 66 1.53 -3.13 -8.04
N ALA A 67 2.44 -3.51 -8.94
CA ALA A 67 3.43 -4.55 -8.68
C ALA A 67 4.45 -4.13 -7.62
N ILE A 68 4.78 -2.83 -7.53
CA ILE A 68 5.74 -2.31 -6.54
C ILE A 68 5.33 -2.68 -5.10
N PRO A 69 4.13 -2.34 -4.58
CA PRO A 69 3.75 -2.65 -3.21
C PRO A 69 3.63 -4.16 -2.98
N ALA A 70 3.23 -4.93 -4.00
CA ALA A 70 3.25 -6.40 -3.93
C ALA A 70 4.69 -6.94 -3.76
N LEU A 71 5.66 -6.38 -4.47
CA LEU A 71 7.08 -6.72 -4.32
C LEU A 71 7.66 -6.21 -2.98
N LEU A 72 7.13 -5.13 -2.40
CA LEU A 72 7.52 -4.63 -1.08
C LEU A 72 7.19 -5.61 0.04
N ILE A 73 6.12 -6.40 -0.09
CA ILE A 73 5.76 -7.45 0.86
C ILE A 73 6.93 -8.44 1.01
N ALA A 74 7.43 -8.97 -0.10
CA ALA A 74 8.52 -9.93 -0.11
C ALA A 74 9.87 -9.24 0.17
N SER A 75 10.16 -8.14 -0.52
CA SER A 75 11.47 -7.49 -0.47
C SER A 75 11.79 -6.92 0.92
N THR A 76 10.79 -6.56 1.73
CA THR A 76 10.99 -6.17 3.13
C THR A 76 11.66 -7.27 3.97
N LEU A 77 11.46 -8.55 3.62
CA LEU A 77 12.06 -9.68 4.31
C LEU A 77 13.49 -9.97 3.83
N TYR A 78 13.79 -9.74 2.55
CA TYR A 78 15.06 -10.14 1.93
C TYR A 78 16.09 -9.00 1.77
N LEU A 79 15.65 -7.74 1.73
CA LEU A 79 16.55 -6.62 1.46
C LEU A 79 17.46 -6.28 2.66
N PRO A 80 18.65 -5.70 2.41
CA PRO A 80 19.48 -5.09 3.46
C PRO A 80 18.68 -4.07 4.27
N ALA A 81 18.95 -3.96 5.57
CA ALA A 81 18.14 -3.16 6.50
C ALA A 81 18.01 -1.69 6.07
N ALA A 82 19.11 -1.08 5.61
CA ALA A 82 19.13 0.30 5.12
C ALA A 82 18.21 0.50 3.90
N ILE A 83 18.31 -0.38 2.90
CA ILE A 83 17.48 -0.31 1.69
C ILE A 83 16.02 -0.53 2.05
N CYS A 84 15.74 -1.57 2.83
CA CYS A 84 14.40 -1.88 3.30
C CYS A 84 13.75 -0.67 4.01
N ARG A 85 14.47 -0.02 4.92
CA ARG A 85 14.01 1.18 5.64
C ARG A 85 13.63 2.30 4.66
N TRP A 86 14.55 2.69 3.80
CA TRP A 86 14.34 3.83 2.90
C TRP A 86 13.28 3.53 1.83
N SER A 87 13.22 2.30 1.31
CA SER A 87 12.15 1.88 0.40
C SER A 87 10.78 1.97 1.06
N ASN A 88 10.62 1.46 2.29
CA ASN A 88 9.35 1.52 3.01
C ASN A 88 8.90 2.98 3.28
N ILE A 89 9.83 3.87 3.64
CA ILE A 89 9.53 5.30 3.83
C ILE A 89 9.10 5.94 2.51
N ALA A 90 9.92 5.79 1.47
CA ALA A 90 9.69 6.44 0.17
C ALA A 90 8.36 5.98 -0.45
N PHE A 91 8.12 4.67 -0.51
CA PHE A 91 6.90 4.13 -1.08
C PHE A 91 5.70 4.37 -0.17
N GLY A 92 5.84 4.29 1.15
CA GLY A 92 4.75 4.62 2.07
C GLY A 92 4.24 6.05 1.86
N LEU A 93 5.14 7.03 1.74
CA LEU A 93 4.78 8.42 1.43
C LEU A 93 4.17 8.56 0.03
N LEU A 94 4.75 7.92 -0.98
CA LEU A 94 4.26 7.97 -2.36
C LEU A 94 2.82 7.44 -2.47
N TYR A 95 2.54 6.26 -1.91
CA TYR A 95 1.20 5.66 -1.96
C TYR A 95 0.19 6.44 -1.12
N THR A 96 0.62 7.02 0.01
CA THR A 96 -0.23 7.95 0.78
C THR A 96 -0.65 9.15 -0.10
N ALA A 97 0.30 9.74 -0.82
CA ALA A 97 0.03 10.89 -1.68
C ALA A 97 -0.87 10.52 -2.88
N ILE A 98 -0.63 9.36 -3.51
CA ILE A 98 -1.47 8.83 -4.59
C ILE A 98 -2.91 8.69 -4.09
N MET A 99 -3.13 8.08 -2.93
CA MET A 99 -4.48 7.92 -2.37
C MET A 99 -5.13 9.24 -1.94
N ALA A 100 -4.35 10.20 -1.45
CA ALA A 100 -4.88 11.52 -1.15
C ALA A 100 -5.41 12.23 -2.41
N MET A 101 -4.75 12.05 -3.55
CA MET A 101 -5.19 12.62 -4.84
C MET A 101 -6.45 11.97 -5.40
N THR A 102 -6.80 10.76 -4.97
CA THR A 102 -8.00 10.04 -5.46
C THR A 102 -9.26 10.28 -4.62
N LEU A 103 -9.15 10.98 -3.48
CA LEU A 103 -10.28 11.32 -2.60
C LEU A 103 -11.33 12.28 -3.20
N PRO A 104 -10.97 13.34 -3.95
CA PRO A 104 -11.95 14.31 -4.43
C PRO A 104 -13.00 13.66 -5.36
N GLY A 105 -14.27 13.74 -4.97
CA GLY A 105 -15.38 13.18 -5.76
C GLY A 105 -15.54 11.66 -5.66
N ALA A 106 -14.83 11.01 -4.76
CA ALA A 106 -14.92 9.56 -4.56
C ALA A 106 -16.21 9.14 -3.84
N ALA A 107 -16.67 7.92 -4.13
CA ALA A 107 -17.80 7.32 -3.44
C ALA A 107 -17.46 6.99 -1.96
N PRO A 108 -18.46 6.92 -1.05
CA PRO A 108 -18.21 6.71 0.38
C PRO A 108 -17.38 5.47 0.73
N PHE A 109 -17.58 4.34 0.01
CA PHE A 109 -16.79 3.13 0.23
C PHE A 109 -15.32 3.34 -0.15
N TYR A 110 -15.06 4.11 -1.21
CA TYR A 110 -13.71 4.39 -1.69
C TYR A 110 -12.99 5.37 -0.75
N ILE A 111 -13.70 6.38 -0.22
CA ILE A 111 -13.19 7.26 0.83
C ILE A 111 -12.82 6.45 2.08
N THR A 112 -13.67 5.51 2.48
CA THR A 112 -13.43 4.66 3.66
C THR A 112 -12.15 3.84 3.49
N LEU A 113 -12.00 3.17 2.35
CA LEU A 113 -10.80 2.37 2.06
C LEU A 113 -9.56 3.26 1.89
N ALA A 114 -9.67 4.41 1.23
CA ALA A 114 -8.56 5.35 1.08
C ALA A 114 -8.03 5.85 2.42
N VAL A 115 -8.92 6.17 3.39
CA VAL A 115 -8.50 6.56 4.75
C VAL A 115 -7.77 5.42 5.46
N ILE A 116 -8.24 4.17 5.31
CA ILE A 116 -7.58 2.99 5.89
C ILE A 116 -6.20 2.79 5.24
N GLU A 117 -6.11 2.86 3.92
CA GLU A 117 -4.86 2.70 3.15
C GLU A 117 -3.84 3.79 3.50
N MET A 118 -4.28 5.04 3.60
CA MET A 118 -3.44 6.16 4.06
C MET A 118 -2.97 5.94 5.51
N THR A 119 -3.83 5.39 6.37
CA THR A 119 -3.45 5.06 7.75
C THR A 119 -2.39 3.96 7.78
N LEU A 120 -2.59 2.88 7.03
CA LEU A 120 -1.64 1.76 6.94
C LEU A 120 -0.29 2.22 6.40
N THR A 121 -0.28 3.00 5.32
CA THR A 121 0.94 3.53 4.71
C THR A 121 1.64 4.56 5.61
N ALA A 122 0.90 5.38 6.36
CA ALA A 122 1.49 6.23 7.41
C ALA A 122 2.15 5.40 8.54
N VAL A 123 1.50 4.33 8.99
CA VAL A 123 2.07 3.41 10.00
C VAL A 123 3.33 2.72 9.47
N ILE A 124 3.38 2.35 8.19
CA ILE A 124 4.59 1.83 7.53
C ILE A 124 5.73 2.84 7.62
N VAL A 125 5.47 4.11 7.27
CA VAL A 125 6.46 5.18 7.33
C VAL A 125 6.98 5.37 8.75
N ILE A 126 6.08 5.45 9.73
CA ILE A 126 6.43 5.61 11.15
C ILE A 126 7.27 4.42 11.63
N ALA A 127 6.82 3.20 11.38
CA ALA A 127 7.51 1.98 11.79
C ALA A 127 8.92 1.91 11.17
N ALA A 128 9.04 2.20 9.87
CA ALA A 128 10.33 2.23 9.19
C ALA A 128 11.24 3.36 9.72
N TRP A 129 10.69 4.53 10.04
CA TRP A 129 11.43 5.66 10.61
C TRP A 129 11.98 5.36 12.01
N THR A 130 11.18 4.72 12.87
CA THR A 130 11.59 4.32 14.23
C THR A 130 12.57 3.15 14.26
N TRP A 131 12.77 2.44 13.14
CA TRP A 131 13.57 1.21 13.09
C TRP A 131 15.09 1.43 13.28
N ALA A 132 15.61 2.65 13.33
CA ALA A 132 17.05 2.93 13.41
C ALA A 132 17.41 3.93 14.53
N THR A 133 16.84 3.76 15.71
CA THR A 133 17.38 4.39 16.93
C THR A 133 17.94 3.33 17.87
N THR A 134 18.76 2.45 17.31
CA THR A 134 19.74 1.67 18.07
C THR A 134 21.04 1.71 17.27
N GLU A 135 21.59 2.91 17.14
CA GLU A 135 23.04 3.03 16.93
C GLU A 135 23.72 2.68 18.27
N GLY A 136 24.59 1.67 18.25
CA GLY A 136 25.55 1.42 19.32
C GLY A 136 25.07 0.53 20.47
N GLY A 137 24.99 -0.78 20.25
CA GLY A 137 25.25 -1.77 21.29
C GLY A 137 26.54 -2.50 20.93
N PRO A 138 27.60 -2.46 21.76
CA PRO A 138 28.81 -3.23 21.51
C PRO A 138 28.51 -4.71 21.76
N GLU A 139 28.91 -5.59 20.84
CA GLU A 139 29.62 -6.85 21.08
C GLU A 139 30.03 -7.49 19.75
#